data_AF-A0A939VWM9-F1
#
_entry.id   AF-A0A939VWM9-F1
#
_cell.length_a   1.000
_cell.length_b   1.000
_cell.length_c   1.000
_cell.angle_alpha   90.00
_cell.angle_beta   90.00
_cell.angle_gamma   90.00
#
_symmetry.space_group_name_H-M   'P 1'
#
loop_
_entity.id
_entity.type
_entity.pdbx_description
1 polymer ?
#
loop_
_entity_poly.entity_id
_entity_poly.type
_entity_poly.pdbx_seq_one_letter_code
_entity_poly.pdbx_strand_id
1 'polypeptide(L)'
;MSNPEVAQVAAKHLLEYIRQDRAELPKEKWPVLYDISQNDSTKWICKCPECKKLSAAEGGEAALVVLFTNRVAKTIEKDYPEITLRTFAYVSTDVPPKTLRCAKNVQIRFCDIYTRSDCYRPLSSKFNTDQKAKLDGWKRQNARLSIWDYWNMDLPGPYFTPPRVETMIDAIAPDMRYFRSLGVEMIATEAETSQFGHPQNFVDLQFWLGAQLLDDPDKDEEKLIAEFLTKHYGPAAGKMRQVLELIRDAVKKEQVPLFYCVRQLREYQTGPFLRKVYELLNSALESAPPGSDYRLRVEKELITPIAVILSQPYLQTGLDREQLLREYRQYRTARIEKYADPAQKKNLLKDLESDFMKYSFVMKIPEQFKHYPADRIRMAAFPNFLKSEPDPDSVTGRAFGSPEEKPNYQHIMKKQAGGYFPVSFGLYDNDTRKGITFRMKNIPQDEKYHWYKMGKYEIGRRSFLWGFFWRMHVFLEPFWAQADGVEKYNVWTFWISVKITGPAYVKNSTKPNRIFLDQIILTKD
;
A
#
# COMPACT_ATOMS: atom_id res chain seq x y z
N MET A 1 -24.07 -21.33 2.29
CA MET A 1 -23.34 -22.11 1.27
C MET A 1 -23.53 -23.63 1.44
N SER A 2 -23.64 -24.14 2.67
CA SER A 2 -23.97 -25.56 2.93
C SER A 2 -25.38 -25.98 2.49
N ASN A 3 -26.36 -25.06 2.42
CA ASN A 3 -27.70 -25.33 1.88
C ASN A 3 -27.61 -25.62 0.36
N PRO A 4 -28.01 -26.83 -0.11
CA PRO A 4 -27.98 -27.19 -1.53
C PRO A 4 -28.90 -26.34 -2.42
N GLU A 5 -30.01 -25.81 -1.92
CA GLU A 5 -30.95 -24.99 -2.70
C GLU A 5 -30.29 -23.72 -3.23
N VAL A 6 -29.37 -23.13 -2.44
CA VAL A 6 -28.61 -21.95 -2.87
C VAL A 6 -27.76 -22.26 -4.11
N ALA A 7 -27.15 -23.45 -4.17
CA ALA A 7 -26.39 -23.88 -5.34
C ALA A 7 -27.29 -24.19 -6.54
N GLN A 8 -28.51 -24.69 -6.31
CA GLN A 8 -29.49 -24.93 -7.38
C GLN A 8 -29.96 -23.62 -8.02
N VAL A 9 -30.25 -22.59 -7.20
CA VAL A 9 -30.60 -21.25 -7.72
C VAL A 9 -29.47 -20.67 -8.54
N ALA A 10 -28.22 -20.73 -8.03
CA ALA A 10 -27.06 -20.25 -8.77
C ALA A 10 -26.84 -21.02 -10.09
N ALA A 11 -26.99 -22.35 -10.07
CA ALA A 11 -26.89 -23.17 -11.27
C ALA A 11 -27.97 -22.82 -12.30
N LYS A 12 -29.21 -22.55 -11.86
CA LYS A 12 -30.29 -22.13 -12.75
C LYS A 12 -29.94 -20.83 -13.49
N HIS A 13 -29.48 -19.80 -12.77
CA HIS A 13 -29.09 -18.53 -13.40
C HIS A 13 -27.86 -18.71 -14.31
N LEU A 14 -26.88 -19.52 -13.92
CA LEU A 14 -25.74 -19.79 -14.78
C LEU A 14 -26.16 -20.51 -16.08
N LEU A 15 -27.10 -21.46 -16.03
CA LEU A 15 -27.65 -22.08 -17.24
C LEU A 15 -28.33 -21.07 -18.16
N GLU A 16 -29.01 -20.06 -17.60
CA GLU A 16 -29.62 -18.97 -18.36
C GLU A 16 -28.53 -18.14 -19.07
N TYR A 17 -27.46 -17.76 -18.37
CA TYR A 17 -26.32 -17.05 -18.98
C TYR A 17 -25.63 -17.88 -20.06
N ILE A 18 -25.37 -19.16 -19.81
CA ILE A 18 -24.77 -20.04 -20.82
C ILE A 18 -25.66 -20.08 -22.07
N ARG A 19 -26.98 -20.31 -21.92
CA ARG A 19 -27.90 -20.35 -23.06
C ARG A 19 -27.93 -19.03 -23.83
N GLN A 20 -27.89 -17.90 -23.12
CA GLN A 20 -27.81 -16.58 -23.72
C GLN A 20 -26.51 -16.43 -24.53
N ASP A 21 -25.36 -16.75 -23.95
CA ASP A 21 -24.07 -16.70 -24.64
C ASP A 21 -24.06 -17.61 -25.87
N ARG A 22 -24.63 -18.83 -25.79
CA ARG A 22 -24.72 -19.75 -26.93
C ARG A 22 -25.61 -19.21 -28.06
N ALA A 23 -26.63 -18.42 -27.72
CA ALA A 23 -27.56 -17.84 -28.69
C ALA A 23 -27.04 -16.56 -29.33
N GLU A 24 -26.33 -15.72 -28.56
CA GLU A 24 -25.87 -14.40 -28.99
C GLU A 24 -24.47 -14.41 -29.63
N LEU A 25 -23.62 -15.35 -29.21
CA LEU A 25 -22.24 -15.42 -29.66
C LEU A 25 -22.03 -16.52 -30.70
N PRO A 26 -21.16 -16.29 -31.70
CA PRO A 26 -20.72 -17.37 -32.58
C PRO A 26 -19.92 -18.41 -31.79
N LYS A 27 -19.90 -19.66 -32.27
CA LYS A 27 -19.34 -20.82 -31.55
C LYS A 27 -17.89 -20.62 -31.10
N GLU A 28 -17.10 -19.91 -31.90
CA GLU A 28 -15.69 -19.63 -31.66
C GLU A 28 -15.47 -18.64 -30.50
N LYS A 29 -16.52 -17.92 -30.08
CA LYS A 29 -16.52 -16.97 -28.97
C LYS A 29 -17.28 -17.48 -27.75
N TRP A 30 -17.79 -18.71 -27.77
CA TRP A 30 -18.48 -19.26 -26.62
C TRP A 30 -17.55 -19.36 -25.40
N PRO A 31 -17.95 -18.85 -24.23
CA PRO A 31 -17.15 -18.99 -23.03
C PRO A 31 -17.00 -20.48 -22.65
N VAL A 32 -15.76 -20.88 -22.40
CA VAL A 32 -15.42 -22.22 -21.88
C VAL A 32 -15.13 -22.20 -20.38
N LEU A 33 -15.12 -21.00 -19.79
CA LEU A 33 -14.87 -20.76 -18.38
C LEU A 33 -15.88 -19.73 -17.84
N TYR A 34 -16.56 -20.10 -16.76
CA TYR A 34 -17.43 -19.19 -16.00
C TYR A 34 -16.91 -19.07 -14.57
N ASP A 35 -16.80 -17.84 -14.07
CA ASP A 35 -16.26 -17.56 -12.74
C ASP A 35 -17.40 -17.36 -11.72
N ILE A 36 -17.34 -18.10 -10.61
CA ILE A 36 -18.20 -17.89 -9.44
C ILE A 36 -17.31 -17.79 -8.21
N SER A 37 -16.95 -16.56 -7.84
CA SER A 37 -16.04 -16.30 -6.74
C SER A 37 -16.66 -15.40 -5.67
N GLN A 38 -16.14 -15.51 -4.45
CA GLN A 38 -16.39 -14.53 -3.39
C GLN A 38 -15.75 -13.18 -3.71
N ASN A 39 -16.39 -12.09 -3.29
CA ASN A 39 -15.77 -10.76 -3.24
C ASN A 39 -14.67 -10.70 -2.17
N ASP A 40 -13.80 -9.69 -2.25
CA ASP A 40 -12.64 -9.47 -1.35
C ASP A 40 -12.95 -9.50 0.15
N SER A 41 -14.20 -9.20 0.52
CA SER A 41 -14.61 -9.14 1.92
C SER A 41 -15.15 -10.47 2.44
N THR A 42 -14.36 -11.10 3.31
CA THR A 42 -14.69 -12.39 3.95
C THR A 42 -15.85 -12.30 4.96
N LYS A 43 -16.29 -11.09 5.32
CA LYS A 43 -17.41 -10.86 6.24
C LYS A 43 -18.74 -11.40 5.72
N TRP A 44 -18.86 -11.59 4.40
CA TRP A 44 -20.07 -12.06 3.74
C TRP A 44 -20.12 -13.58 3.55
N ILE A 45 -19.02 -14.29 3.84
CA ILE A 45 -19.04 -15.76 3.84
C ILE A 45 -20.03 -16.24 4.90
N CYS A 46 -20.89 -17.18 4.52
CA CYS A 46 -21.99 -17.64 5.36
C CYS A 46 -21.49 -18.23 6.69
N LYS A 47 -22.00 -17.71 7.81
CA LYS A 47 -21.63 -18.15 9.17
C LYS A 47 -22.74 -18.93 9.88
N CYS A 48 -23.69 -19.52 9.14
CA CYS A 48 -24.72 -20.36 9.75
C CYS A 48 -24.11 -21.60 10.43
N PRO A 49 -24.82 -22.26 11.38
CA PRO A 49 -24.27 -23.38 12.15
C PRO A 49 -23.64 -24.48 11.27
N GLU A 50 -24.31 -24.86 10.18
CA GLU A 50 -23.80 -25.90 9.26
C GLU A 50 -22.55 -25.44 8.49
N CYS A 51 -22.48 -24.18 8.07
CA CYS A 51 -21.27 -23.65 7.42
C CYS A 51 -20.10 -23.58 8.42
N LYS A 52 -20.35 -23.13 9.66
CA LYS A 52 -19.32 -23.12 10.71
C LYS A 52 -18.80 -24.52 11.02
N LYS A 53 -19.71 -25.51 11.14
CA LYS A 53 -19.36 -26.91 11.38
C LYS A 53 -18.48 -27.47 10.27
N LEU A 54 -18.83 -27.21 9.00
CA LEU A 54 -18.05 -27.66 7.85
C LEU A 54 -16.68 -26.99 7.81
N SER A 55 -16.60 -25.66 7.95
CA SER A 55 -15.32 -24.95 7.96
C SER A 55 -14.40 -25.44 9.08
N ALA A 56 -14.94 -25.70 10.28
CA ALA A 56 -14.16 -26.24 11.39
C ALA A 56 -13.63 -27.65 11.11
N ALA A 57 -14.46 -28.53 10.55
CA ALA A 57 -14.07 -29.89 10.20
C ALA A 57 -12.95 -29.91 9.13
N GLU A 58 -13.12 -29.11 8.08
CA GLU A 58 -12.23 -29.07 6.92
C GLU A 58 -11.03 -28.13 7.09
N GLY A 59 -10.98 -27.32 8.15
CA GLY A 59 -9.85 -26.45 8.48
C GLY A 59 -9.89 -25.05 7.85
N GLY A 60 -11.00 -24.63 7.23
CA GLY A 60 -11.11 -23.30 6.64
C GLY A 60 -12.36 -23.09 5.79
N GLU A 61 -12.54 -21.86 5.32
CA GLU A 61 -13.73 -21.45 4.55
C GLU A 61 -13.68 -21.88 3.09
N ALA A 62 -12.50 -22.28 2.60
CA ALA A 62 -12.34 -22.89 1.28
C ALA A 62 -13.29 -24.09 1.08
N ALA A 63 -13.58 -24.85 2.14
CA ALA A 63 -14.54 -25.94 2.10
C ALA A 63 -15.94 -25.50 1.66
N LEU A 64 -16.38 -24.31 2.07
CA LEU A 64 -17.70 -23.79 1.73
C LEU A 64 -17.78 -23.43 0.24
N VAL A 65 -16.73 -22.77 -0.26
CA VAL A 65 -16.62 -22.35 -1.65
C VAL A 65 -16.49 -23.56 -2.58
N VAL A 66 -15.65 -24.53 -2.23
CA VAL A 66 -15.50 -25.77 -3.00
C VAL A 66 -16.79 -26.58 -3.00
N LEU A 67 -17.46 -26.75 -1.85
CA LEU A 67 -18.71 -27.50 -1.78
C LEU A 67 -19.80 -26.87 -2.65
N PHE A 68 -19.95 -25.55 -2.55
CA PHE A 68 -20.92 -24.80 -3.35
C PHE A 68 -20.62 -24.92 -4.84
N THR A 69 -19.38 -24.66 -5.24
CA THR A 69 -18.97 -24.68 -6.66
C THR A 69 -19.08 -26.07 -7.26
N ASN A 70 -18.71 -27.13 -6.54
CA ASN A 70 -18.88 -28.52 -7.00
C ASN A 70 -20.35 -28.86 -7.29
N ARG A 71 -21.30 -28.36 -6.48
CA ARG A 71 -22.74 -28.62 -6.70
C ARG A 71 -23.26 -27.92 -7.95
N VAL A 72 -22.82 -26.68 -8.18
CA VAL A 72 -23.13 -25.95 -9.41
C VAL A 72 -22.51 -26.68 -10.60
N ALA A 73 -21.22 -27.01 -10.53
CA ALA A 73 -20.47 -27.67 -11.58
C ALA A 73 -21.10 -29.00 -12.02
N LYS A 74 -21.55 -29.82 -11.07
CA LYS A 74 -22.27 -31.09 -11.34
C LYS A 74 -23.60 -30.88 -12.08
N THR A 75 -24.24 -29.72 -11.90
CA THR A 75 -25.49 -29.39 -12.60
C THR A 75 -25.18 -28.96 -14.03
N ILE A 76 -24.18 -28.10 -14.22
CA ILE A 76 -23.78 -27.58 -15.54
C ILE A 76 -23.20 -28.70 -16.43
N GLU A 77 -22.40 -29.60 -15.87
CA GLU A 77 -21.73 -30.70 -16.59
C GLU A 77 -22.70 -31.60 -17.37
N LYS A 78 -23.97 -31.69 -16.94
CA LYS A 78 -24.98 -32.52 -17.62
C LYS A 78 -25.29 -32.05 -19.04
N ASP A 79 -25.37 -30.74 -19.22
CA ASP A 79 -25.75 -30.12 -20.50
C ASP A 79 -24.53 -29.51 -21.22
N TYR A 80 -23.48 -29.14 -20.47
CA TYR A 80 -22.30 -28.45 -20.96
C TYR A 80 -21.01 -29.03 -20.33
N PRO A 81 -20.61 -30.27 -20.67
CA PRO A 81 -19.44 -30.93 -20.09
C PRO A 81 -18.10 -30.24 -20.42
N GLU A 82 -18.06 -29.40 -21.45
CA GLU A 82 -16.89 -28.63 -21.84
C GLU A 82 -16.63 -27.38 -20.96
N ILE A 83 -17.62 -26.96 -20.17
CA ILE A 83 -17.52 -25.76 -19.33
C ILE A 83 -16.75 -26.05 -18.05
N THR A 84 -15.74 -25.23 -17.78
CA THR A 84 -15.04 -25.17 -16.49
C THR A 84 -15.61 -24.06 -15.63
N LEU A 85 -15.90 -24.34 -14.35
CA LEU A 85 -16.23 -23.32 -13.36
C LEU A 85 -14.98 -22.92 -12.59
N ARG A 86 -14.75 -21.63 -12.40
CA ARG A 86 -13.62 -21.11 -11.63
C ARG A 86 -14.09 -20.48 -10.32
N THR A 87 -13.30 -20.63 -9.27
CA THR A 87 -13.54 -19.95 -8.00
C THR A 87 -12.23 -19.57 -7.30
N PHE A 88 -12.21 -18.49 -6.53
CA PHE A 88 -11.01 -18.00 -5.85
C PHE A 88 -10.61 -18.84 -4.64
N ALA A 89 -9.30 -19.09 -4.52
CA ALA A 89 -8.61 -19.38 -3.27
C ALA A 89 -7.90 -18.09 -2.82
N TYR A 90 -8.65 -17.24 -2.11
CA TYR A 90 -8.26 -15.88 -1.73
C TYR A 90 -8.71 -15.54 -0.30
N VAL A 91 -7.85 -14.82 0.42
CA VAL A 91 -8.01 -14.36 1.81
C VAL A 91 -8.33 -15.49 2.79
N SER A 92 -9.59 -15.75 3.13
CA SER A 92 -9.98 -16.80 4.09
C SER A 92 -10.18 -18.18 3.47
N THR A 93 -9.97 -18.28 2.15
CA THR A 93 -10.19 -19.50 1.34
C THR A 93 -8.92 -19.96 0.64
N ASP A 94 -7.77 -19.37 0.99
CA ASP A 94 -6.46 -19.65 0.38
C ASP A 94 -5.90 -21.03 0.79
N VAL A 95 -6.23 -21.51 1.99
CA VAL A 95 -5.86 -22.85 2.48
C VAL A 95 -6.84 -23.92 1.94
N PRO A 96 -6.35 -24.98 1.27
CA PRO A 96 -7.21 -26.06 0.78
C PRO A 96 -7.90 -26.84 1.91
N PRO A 97 -9.15 -27.29 1.73
CA PRO A 97 -9.87 -28.09 2.72
C PRO A 97 -9.23 -29.47 2.91
N LYS A 98 -9.27 -30.04 4.11
CA LYS A 98 -8.58 -31.32 4.42
C LYS A 98 -8.99 -32.49 3.52
N THR A 99 -10.29 -32.74 3.39
CA THR A 99 -10.83 -33.96 2.75
C THR A 99 -11.65 -33.66 1.50
N LEU A 100 -12.29 -32.48 1.44
CA LEU A 100 -13.05 -32.08 0.26
C LEU A 100 -12.12 -31.85 -0.94
N ARG A 101 -12.56 -32.22 -2.15
CA ARG A 101 -11.81 -32.07 -3.40
C ARG A 101 -12.65 -31.35 -4.45
N CYS A 102 -12.00 -30.61 -5.33
CA CYS A 102 -12.64 -29.97 -6.48
C CYS A 102 -13.17 -31.04 -7.45
N ALA A 103 -14.34 -30.79 -8.06
CA ALA A 103 -14.79 -31.57 -9.20
C ALA A 103 -13.87 -31.36 -10.41
N LYS A 104 -13.89 -32.28 -11.38
CA LYS A 104 -12.97 -32.26 -12.54
C LYS A 104 -13.11 -31.00 -13.40
N ASN A 105 -14.32 -30.45 -13.48
CA ASN A 105 -14.63 -29.21 -14.18
C ASN A 105 -14.62 -27.98 -13.26
N VAL A 106 -13.93 -28.04 -12.11
CA VAL A 106 -13.71 -26.90 -11.22
C VAL A 106 -12.23 -26.53 -11.18
N GLN A 107 -11.93 -25.26 -11.49
CA GLN A 107 -10.60 -24.67 -11.42
C GLN A 107 -10.51 -23.73 -10.21
N ILE A 108 -9.41 -23.84 -9.46
CA ILE A 108 -9.09 -22.94 -8.36
C ILE A 108 -8.21 -21.82 -8.89
N ARG A 109 -8.64 -20.58 -8.67
CA ARG A 109 -7.81 -19.41 -8.90
C ARG A 109 -7.13 -18.97 -7.62
N PHE A 110 -5.86 -19.34 -7.49
CA PHE A 110 -5.05 -18.96 -6.34
C PHE A 110 -4.57 -17.53 -6.52
N CYS A 111 -4.79 -16.70 -5.50
CA CYS A 111 -4.37 -15.31 -5.51
C CYS A 111 -3.18 -15.12 -4.54
N ASP A 112 -2.08 -14.56 -5.02
CA ASP A 112 -0.99 -14.18 -4.12
C ASP A 112 -1.37 -12.93 -3.31
N ILE A 113 -1.28 -12.99 -1.98
CA ILE A 113 -1.66 -11.89 -1.10
C ILE A 113 -0.42 -11.09 -0.68
N TYR A 114 -0.19 -9.96 -1.33
CA TYR A 114 0.98 -9.13 -1.08
C TYR A 114 0.93 -8.23 0.16
N THR A 115 -0.09 -8.40 1.01
CA THR A 115 -0.02 -7.97 2.41
C THR A 115 0.73 -8.96 3.30
N ARG A 116 0.90 -10.21 2.84
CA ARG A 116 1.50 -11.33 3.60
C ARG A 116 2.58 -12.10 2.83
N SER A 117 2.74 -11.81 1.55
CA SER A 117 3.70 -12.43 0.65
C SER A 117 4.64 -11.37 0.10
N ASP A 118 5.90 -11.75 -0.03
CA ASP A 118 6.94 -10.97 -0.67
C ASP A 118 6.74 -10.99 -2.18
N CYS A 119 6.51 -9.83 -2.74
CA CYS A 119 6.19 -9.62 -4.16
C CYS A 119 7.42 -9.28 -5.00
N TYR A 120 8.57 -9.03 -4.39
CA TYR A 120 9.78 -8.64 -5.12
C TYR A 120 10.74 -9.81 -5.30
N ARG A 121 10.47 -10.93 -4.62
CA ARG A 121 11.24 -12.17 -4.70
C ARG A 121 10.32 -13.33 -5.04
N PRO A 122 10.83 -14.37 -5.72
CA PRO A 122 10.02 -15.51 -6.14
C PRO A 122 9.19 -16.13 -5.01
N LEU A 123 8.06 -16.76 -5.35
CA LEU A 123 7.28 -17.59 -4.44
C LEU A 123 8.11 -18.74 -3.82
N SER A 124 9.19 -19.15 -4.49
CA SER A 124 10.18 -20.12 -3.97
C SER A 124 11.12 -19.57 -2.90
N SER A 125 11.11 -18.26 -2.64
CA SER A 125 11.91 -17.60 -1.61
C SER A 125 11.59 -18.08 -0.20
N LYS A 126 12.57 -18.01 0.71
CA LYS A 126 12.39 -18.29 2.15
C LYS A 126 11.34 -17.40 2.83
N PHE A 127 11.01 -16.25 2.23
CA PHE A 127 10.01 -15.31 2.74
C PHE A 127 8.57 -15.67 2.32
N ASN A 128 8.42 -16.58 1.36
CA ASN A 128 7.15 -16.95 0.74
C ASN A 128 6.73 -18.40 1.04
N THR A 129 7.33 -19.03 2.04
CA THR A 129 7.10 -20.45 2.38
C THR A 129 5.64 -20.77 2.64
N ASP A 130 4.94 -19.89 3.35
CA ASP A 130 3.54 -20.10 3.72
C ASP A 130 2.63 -20.02 2.49
N GLN A 131 2.86 -19.04 1.62
CA GLN A 131 2.07 -18.86 0.41
C GLN A 131 2.34 -20.00 -0.59
N LYS A 132 3.60 -20.40 -0.76
CA LYS A 132 3.99 -21.56 -1.55
C LYS A 132 3.34 -22.85 -1.03
N ALA A 133 3.35 -23.07 0.28
CA ALA A 133 2.77 -24.27 0.89
C ALA A 133 1.27 -24.40 0.64
N LYS A 134 0.53 -23.28 0.57
CA LYS A 134 -0.90 -23.24 0.23
C LYS A 134 -1.13 -23.63 -1.23
N LEU A 135 -0.40 -23.02 -2.17
CA LEU A 135 -0.48 -23.37 -3.59
C LEU A 135 -0.15 -24.84 -3.83
N ASP A 136 0.92 -25.33 -3.21
CA ASP A 136 1.32 -26.74 -3.28
C ASP A 136 0.28 -27.65 -2.65
N GLY A 137 -0.41 -27.19 -1.60
CA GLY A 137 -1.53 -27.88 -0.98
C GLY A 137 -2.66 -28.12 -1.97
N TRP A 138 -3.07 -27.10 -2.72
CA TRP A 138 -4.06 -27.26 -3.78
C TRP A 138 -3.58 -28.20 -4.88
N LYS A 139 -2.30 -28.11 -5.29
CA LYS A 139 -1.74 -29.04 -6.27
C LYS A 139 -1.75 -30.49 -5.77
N ARG A 140 -1.39 -30.74 -4.51
CA ARG A 140 -1.43 -32.08 -3.88
C ARG A 140 -2.83 -32.70 -3.88
N GLN A 141 -3.87 -31.88 -3.91
CA GLN A 141 -5.26 -32.32 -4.02
C GLN A 141 -5.73 -32.54 -5.46
N ASN A 142 -4.81 -32.45 -6.42
CA ASN A 142 -5.08 -32.56 -7.85
C ASN A 142 -6.09 -31.51 -8.34
N ALA A 143 -6.11 -30.33 -7.72
CA ALA A 143 -6.91 -29.21 -8.21
C ALA A 143 -6.35 -28.71 -9.54
N ARG A 144 -7.25 -28.30 -10.46
CA ARG A 144 -6.87 -27.50 -11.63
C ARG A 144 -6.58 -26.09 -11.17
N LEU A 145 -5.43 -25.55 -11.55
CA LEU A 145 -4.93 -24.28 -10.99
C LEU A 145 -4.90 -23.18 -12.04
N SER A 146 -5.28 -21.98 -11.59
CA SER A 146 -4.98 -20.72 -12.25
C SER A 146 -4.42 -19.74 -11.22
N ILE A 147 -3.65 -18.74 -11.65
CA ILE A 147 -3.02 -17.74 -10.80
C ILE A 147 -3.65 -16.37 -11.05
N TRP A 148 -4.01 -15.68 -9.98
CA TRP A 148 -4.13 -14.22 -9.95
C TRP A 148 -2.91 -13.66 -9.22
N ASP A 149 -2.13 -12.84 -9.91
CA ASP A 149 -0.94 -12.20 -9.36
C ASP A 149 -1.09 -10.67 -9.42
N TYR A 150 -0.38 -9.92 -8.59
CA TYR A 150 -0.50 -8.46 -8.44
C TYR A 150 0.81 -7.75 -8.78
N TRP A 151 1.17 -7.74 -10.05
CA TRP A 151 2.41 -7.13 -10.53
C TRP A 151 2.50 -5.63 -10.28
N ASN A 152 1.37 -4.94 -10.42
CA ASN A 152 1.22 -3.59 -9.91
C ASN A 152 -0.25 -3.34 -9.57
N MET A 153 -0.52 -2.78 -8.40
CA MET A 153 -1.88 -2.51 -7.94
C MET A 153 -2.22 -1.02 -7.97
N ASP A 154 -1.24 -0.13 -8.21
CA ASP A 154 -1.46 1.33 -8.34
C ASP A 154 -2.48 1.95 -7.36
N LEU A 155 -2.60 1.38 -6.16
CA LEU A 155 -3.79 1.60 -5.34
C LEU A 155 -3.84 3.07 -4.90
N PRO A 156 -5.00 3.73 -5.03
CA PRO A 156 -5.16 5.07 -4.49
C PRO A 156 -4.94 5.05 -2.97
N GLY A 157 -4.27 6.08 -2.46
CA GLY A 157 -4.02 6.25 -1.03
C GLY A 157 -2.57 6.05 -0.60
N PRO A 158 -2.30 5.75 0.68
CA PRO A 158 -0.94 5.85 1.24
C PRO A 158 0.01 4.70 0.83
N TYR A 159 -0.48 3.64 0.18
CA TYR A 159 0.28 2.40 -0.02
C TYR A 159 1.53 2.56 -0.92
N PHE A 160 1.51 3.52 -1.84
CA PHE A 160 2.63 3.84 -2.75
C PHE A 160 3.22 5.23 -2.47
N THR A 161 3.13 5.71 -1.23
CA THR A 161 3.67 7.01 -0.82
C THR A 161 4.70 6.85 0.33
N PRO A 162 6.02 6.89 0.05
CA PRO A 162 6.61 7.31 -1.21
C PRO A 162 6.57 6.25 -2.32
N PRO A 163 6.85 6.66 -3.57
CA PRO A 163 6.91 5.74 -4.70
C PRO A 163 8.00 4.67 -4.54
N ARG A 164 7.93 3.59 -5.35
CA ARG A 164 8.73 2.37 -5.14
C ARG A 164 10.01 2.35 -6.00
N VAL A 165 11.17 2.31 -5.35
CA VAL A 165 12.47 2.08 -6.04
C VAL A 165 12.67 0.59 -6.32
N GLU A 166 12.05 -0.28 -5.51
CA GLU A 166 12.11 -1.74 -5.64
C GLU A 166 11.57 -2.21 -7.00
N THR A 167 12.10 -3.31 -7.53
CA THR A 167 11.60 -3.98 -8.74
C THR A 167 11.37 -5.46 -8.50
N MET A 168 10.34 -6.04 -9.14
CA MET A 168 9.98 -7.45 -9.03
C MET A 168 10.50 -8.32 -10.18
N ILE A 169 11.38 -7.77 -11.03
CA ILE A 169 11.93 -8.46 -12.20
C ILE A 169 12.47 -9.86 -11.87
N ASP A 170 13.11 -10.01 -10.71
CA ASP A 170 13.70 -11.28 -10.26
C ASP A 170 12.68 -12.32 -9.76
N ALA A 171 11.43 -11.93 -9.52
CA ALA A 171 10.34 -12.84 -9.17
C ALA A 171 9.73 -13.50 -10.43
N ILE A 172 9.62 -12.74 -11.52
CA ILE A 172 8.82 -13.11 -12.71
C ILE A 172 9.26 -14.45 -13.30
N ALA A 173 10.50 -14.59 -13.74
CA ALA A 173 10.93 -15.79 -14.47
C ALA A 173 10.90 -17.07 -13.60
N PRO A 174 11.42 -17.06 -12.35
CA PRO A 174 11.29 -18.21 -11.46
C PRO A 174 9.83 -18.59 -11.19
N ASP A 175 8.94 -17.62 -10.99
CA ASP A 175 7.53 -17.89 -10.69
C ASP A 175 6.78 -18.44 -11.91
N MET A 176 7.01 -17.90 -13.10
CA MET A 176 6.41 -18.43 -14.33
C MET A 176 6.81 -19.90 -14.57
N ARG A 177 8.11 -20.23 -14.40
CA ARG A 177 8.59 -21.62 -14.49
C ARG A 177 8.00 -22.49 -13.40
N TYR A 178 7.87 -21.96 -12.18
CA TYR A 178 7.26 -22.67 -11.07
C TYR A 178 5.79 -23.01 -11.35
N PHE A 179 5.01 -22.03 -11.80
CA PHE A 179 3.60 -22.22 -12.17
C PHE A 179 3.44 -23.24 -13.29
N ARG A 180 4.30 -23.19 -14.32
CA ARG A 180 4.34 -24.23 -15.36
C ARG A 180 4.62 -25.62 -14.78
N SER A 181 5.58 -25.75 -13.85
CA SER A 181 5.90 -27.03 -13.22
C SER A 181 4.73 -27.63 -12.41
N LEU A 182 3.84 -26.78 -11.90
CA LEU A 182 2.61 -27.20 -11.22
C LEU A 182 1.46 -27.52 -12.20
N GLY A 183 1.63 -27.28 -13.50
CA GLY A 183 0.56 -27.42 -14.49
C GLY A 183 -0.54 -26.37 -14.30
N VAL A 184 -0.17 -25.15 -13.92
CA VAL A 184 -1.10 -24.00 -13.93
C VAL A 184 -1.59 -23.77 -15.35
N GLU A 185 -2.91 -23.66 -15.50
CA GLU A 185 -3.58 -23.59 -16.81
C GLU A 185 -3.77 -22.15 -17.30
N MET A 186 -3.78 -21.17 -16.37
CA MET A 186 -3.99 -19.77 -16.69
C MET A 186 -3.31 -18.88 -15.65
N ILE A 187 -2.70 -17.80 -16.12
CA ILE A 187 -2.18 -16.72 -15.28
C ILE A 187 -2.85 -15.44 -15.75
N ALA A 188 -3.36 -14.64 -14.83
CA ALA A 188 -3.57 -13.23 -15.13
C ALA A 188 -3.02 -12.39 -13.99
N THR A 189 -2.44 -11.27 -14.37
CA THR A 189 -1.65 -10.42 -13.50
C THR A 189 -2.29 -9.04 -13.50
N GLU A 190 -2.70 -8.60 -12.32
CA GLU A 190 -3.12 -7.24 -12.09
C GLU A 190 -1.88 -6.34 -12.17
N ALA A 191 -1.88 -5.48 -13.18
CA ALA A 191 -0.76 -4.63 -13.55
C ALA A 191 -1.27 -3.20 -13.79
N GLU A 192 -1.98 -2.68 -12.80
CA GLU A 192 -2.50 -1.32 -12.79
C GLU A 192 -1.34 -0.33 -12.85
N THR A 193 -1.49 0.75 -13.63
CA THR A 193 -0.48 1.81 -13.68
C THR A 193 -1.13 3.17 -13.86
N SER A 194 -0.91 4.05 -12.89
CA SER A 194 -1.14 5.48 -13.08
C SER A 194 0.14 5.99 -13.72
N GLN A 195 0.06 6.19 -15.03
CA GLN A 195 1.18 6.73 -15.80
C GLN A 195 1.75 8.03 -15.20
N PHE A 196 1.02 8.72 -14.31
CA PHE A 196 1.44 9.99 -13.73
C PHE A 196 1.37 10.05 -12.19
N GLY A 197 0.76 9.06 -11.51
CA GLY A 197 0.46 9.13 -10.07
C GLY A 197 1.52 8.48 -9.19
N HIS A 198 1.81 7.19 -9.42
CA HIS A 198 2.68 6.37 -8.56
C HIS A 198 3.85 5.78 -9.36
N PRO A 199 4.96 6.52 -9.53
CA PRO A 199 6.07 6.08 -10.35
C PRO A 199 6.88 4.96 -9.66
N GLN A 200 7.06 3.83 -10.33
CA GLN A 200 7.94 2.75 -9.90
C GLN A 200 9.11 2.59 -10.86
N ASN A 201 10.31 2.33 -10.33
CA ASN A 201 11.47 2.11 -11.18
C ASN A 201 11.34 0.82 -12.00
N PHE A 202 11.71 0.88 -13.28
CA PHE A 202 11.67 -0.24 -14.23
C PHE A 202 10.30 -0.90 -14.44
N VAL A 203 9.20 -0.19 -14.19
CA VAL A 203 7.83 -0.74 -14.42
C VAL A 203 7.59 -1.15 -15.88
N ASP A 204 8.18 -0.44 -16.85
CA ASP A 204 8.03 -0.80 -18.27
C ASP A 204 8.77 -2.10 -18.61
N LEU A 205 9.96 -2.29 -18.01
CA LEU A 205 10.72 -3.53 -18.15
C LEU A 205 9.97 -4.70 -17.49
N GLN A 206 9.41 -4.47 -16.31
CA GLN A 206 8.61 -5.47 -15.60
C GLN A 206 7.45 -5.98 -16.48
N PHE A 207 6.67 -5.07 -17.07
CA PHE A 207 5.53 -5.44 -17.90
C PHE A 207 5.96 -6.12 -19.20
N TRP A 208 7.01 -5.61 -19.86
CA TRP A 208 7.50 -6.21 -21.09
C TRP A 208 8.10 -7.60 -20.85
N LEU A 209 8.95 -7.77 -19.84
CA LEU A 209 9.54 -9.06 -19.47
C LEU A 209 8.47 -10.07 -19.10
N GLY A 210 7.50 -9.63 -18.29
CA GLY A 210 6.35 -10.43 -17.92
C GLY A 210 5.54 -10.90 -19.12
N ALA A 211 5.25 -10.02 -20.09
CA ALA A 211 4.58 -10.40 -21.32
C ALA A 211 5.38 -11.43 -22.15
N GLN A 212 6.70 -11.30 -22.23
CA GLN A 212 7.56 -12.26 -22.94
C GLN A 212 7.54 -13.65 -22.29
N LEU A 213 7.49 -13.72 -20.95
CA LEU A 213 7.54 -14.95 -20.18
C LEU A 213 6.16 -15.60 -19.97
N LEU A 214 5.07 -14.84 -20.11
CA LEU A 214 3.71 -15.38 -20.22
C LEU A 214 3.52 -16.13 -21.54
N ASP A 215 4.18 -15.69 -22.61
CA ASP A 215 4.21 -16.39 -23.91
C ASP A 215 5.10 -17.64 -23.85
N ASP A 216 6.32 -17.51 -23.31
CA ASP A 216 7.24 -18.65 -23.13
C ASP A 216 8.12 -18.48 -21.88
N PRO A 217 7.88 -19.26 -20.80
CA PRO A 217 8.61 -19.14 -19.54
C PRO A 217 10.04 -19.71 -19.59
N ASP A 218 10.44 -20.39 -20.67
CA ASP A 218 11.80 -20.94 -20.82
C ASP A 218 12.76 -19.95 -21.51
N LYS A 219 12.27 -18.81 -22.01
CA LYS A 219 13.13 -17.75 -22.54
C LYS A 219 14.13 -17.29 -21.47
N ASP A 220 15.32 -16.96 -21.94
CA ASP A 220 16.43 -16.45 -21.14
C ASP A 220 16.15 -15.00 -20.70
N GLU A 221 15.77 -14.82 -19.44
CA GLU A 221 15.34 -13.55 -18.87
C GLU A 221 16.45 -12.49 -18.90
N GLU A 222 17.72 -12.87 -18.75
CA GLU A 222 18.84 -11.92 -18.79
C GLU A 222 19.08 -11.39 -20.21
N LYS A 223 18.88 -12.22 -21.24
CA LYS A 223 18.91 -11.76 -22.64
C LYS A 223 17.74 -10.84 -22.95
N LEU A 224 16.54 -11.17 -22.49
CA LEU A 224 15.36 -10.31 -22.63
C LEU A 224 15.59 -8.97 -21.96
N ILE A 225 16.05 -8.94 -20.71
CA ILE A 225 16.38 -7.72 -19.97
C ILE A 225 17.42 -6.90 -20.76
N ALA A 226 18.50 -7.54 -21.25
CA ALA A 226 19.52 -6.87 -22.05
C ALA A 226 18.93 -6.21 -23.31
N GLU A 227 18.10 -6.95 -24.05
CA GLU A 227 17.43 -6.46 -25.25
C GLU A 227 16.54 -5.27 -24.95
N PHE A 228 15.71 -5.36 -23.90
CA PHE A 228 14.86 -4.27 -23.47
C PHE A 228 15.67 -3.03 -23.11
N LEU A 229 16.71 -3.17 -22.29
CA LEU A 229 17.53 -2.02 -21.88
C LEU A 229 18.14 -1.33 -23.09
N THR A 230 18.65 -2.09 -24.06
CA THR A 230 19.20 -1.56 -25.31
C THR A 230 18.13 -0.84 -26.14
N LYS A 231 16.96 -1.44 -26.37
CA LYS A 231 15.90 -0.86 -27.22
C LYS A 231 15.15 0.29 -26.54
N HIS A 232 14.99 0.23 -25.23
CA HIS A 232 14.19 1.16 -24.45
C HIS A 232 15.00 2.37 -23.99
N TYR A 233 16.25 2.20 -23.56
CA TYR A 233 17.09 3.32 -23.09
C TYR A 233 18.21 3.71 -24.07
N GLY A 234 18.44 2.94 -25.13
CA GLY A 234 19.35 3.31 -26.22
C GLY A 234 20.79 3.55 -25.73
N PRO A 235 21.40 4.71 -26.03
CA PRO A 235 22.73 5.06 -25.54
C PRO A 235 22.92 4.97 -24.02
N ALA A 236 21.86 5.09 -23.22
CA ALA A 236 21.92 4.99 -21.77
C ALA A 236 21.85 3.55 -21.22
N ALA A 237 21.66 2.53 -22.07
CA ALA A 237 21.39 1.15 -21.67
C ALA A 237 22.44 0.57 -20.69
N GLY A 238 23.73 0.80 -20.92
CA GLY A 238 24.80 0.31 -20.04
C GLY A 238 24.72 0.90 -18.63
N LYS A 239 24.35 2.18 -18.51
CA LYS A 239 24.18 2.85 -17.21
C LYS A 239 22.88 2.41 -16.53
N MET A 240 21.81 2.26 -17.29
CA MET A 240 20.53 1.74 -16.78
C MET A 240 20.67 0.30 -16.26
N ARG A 241 21.50 -0.53 -16.90
CA ARG A 241 21.85 -1.86 -16.38
C ARG A 241 22.49 -1.77 -14.99
N GLN A 242 23.43 -0.84 -14.77
CA GLN A 242 24.06 -0.64 -13.46
C GLN A 242 23.06 -0.21 -12.39
N VAL A 243 22.08 0.65 -12.75
CA VAL A 243 20.99 1.04 -11.84
C VAL A 243 20.14 -0.18 -11.48
N LEU A 244 19.75 -0.97 -12.48
CA LEU A 244 18.94 -2.18 -12.28
C LEU A 244 19.66 -3.19 -11.38
N GLU A 245 20.94 -3.47 -11.67
CA GLU A 245 21.77 -4.38 -10.87
C GLU A 245 21.89 -3.92 -9.42
N LEU A 246 22.11 -2.62 -9.17
CA LEU A 246 22.15 -2.05 -7.82
C LEU A 246 20.85 -2.30 -7.03
N ILE A 247 19.69 -2.11 -7.67
CA ILE A 247 18.38 -2.31 -7.05
C ILE A 247 18.11 -3.81 -6.82
N ARG A 248 18.35 -4.66 -7.82
CA ARG A 248 18.21 -6.12 -7.73
C ARG A 248 19.05 -6.69 -6.58
N ASP A 249 20.30 -6.24 -6.47
CA ASP A 249 21.21 -6.64 -5.40
C ASP A 249 20.69 -6.25 -4.00
N ALA A 250 20.12 -5.04 -3.88
CA ALA A 250 19.57 -4.56 -2.61
C ALA A 250 18.34 -5.36 -2.19
N VAL A 251 17.39 -5.58 -3.12
CA VAL A 251 16.19 -6.43 -2.90
C VAL A 251 16.59 -7.85 -2.49
N LYS A 252 17.59 -8.44 -3.16
CA LYS A 252 18.10 -9.78 -2.86
C LYS A 252 18.73 -9.89 -1.46
N LYS A 253 19.46 -8.85 -1.02
CA LYS A 253 20.17 -8.81 0.27
C LYS A 253 19.29 -8.45 1.46
N GLU A 254 18.09 -7.90 1.24
CA GLU A 254 17.14 -7.55 2.29
C GLU A 254 16.79 -8.76 3.16
N GLN A 255 16.86 -8.63 4.48
CA GLN A 255 16.66 -9.76 5.40
C GLN A 255 15.24 -9.87 5.94
N VAL A 256 14.37 -8.91 5.62
CA VAL A 256 12.96 -8.89 5.99
C VAL A 256 12.07 -9.07 4.75
N PRO A 257 10.84 -9.61 4.89
CA PRO A 257 9.88 -9.69 3.79
C PRO A 257 9.55 -8.31 3.17
N LEU A 258 9.42 -8.26 1.86
CA LEU A 258 9.09 -7.05 1.11
C LEU A 258 7.62 -7.08 0.68
N PHE A 259 6.73 -6.70 1.59
CA PHE A 259 5.30 -6.59 1.29
C PHE A 259 4.99 -5.39 0.38
N TYR A 260 3.86 -5.43 -0.36
CA TYR A 260 3.50 -4.39 -1.34
C TYR A 260 2.73 -3.22 -0.71
N CYS A 261 1.84 -3.48 0.27
CA CYS A 261 0.94 -2.46 0.87
C CYS A 261 1.50 -1.78 2.13
N VAL A 262 2.80 -1.45 2.13
CA VAL A 262 3.50 -0.92 3.31
C VAL A 262 4.09 0.48 3.09
N ARG A 263 3.69 1.44 3.91
CA ARG A 263 4.14 2.85 3.85
C ARG A 263 5.48 3.08 4.56
N GLN A 264 6.53 2.34 4.20
CA GLN A 264 7.87 2.51 4.76
C GLN A 264 8.94 2.40 3.67
N LEU A 265 10.05 3.10 3.92
CA LEU A 265 11.31 2.82 3.23
C LEU A 265 11.74 1.39 3.55
N ARG A 266 12.39 0.72 2.60
CA ARG A 266 13.07 -0.55 2.88
C ARG A 266 14.33 -0.28 3.71
N GLU A 267 14.83 -1.28 4.44
CA GLU A 267 15.98 -1.08 5.34
C GLU A 267 17.22 -0.65 4.53
N TYR A 268 17.38 -1.17 3.31
CA TYR A 268 18.46 -0.78 2.42
C TYR A 268 18.32 0.63 1.80
N GLN A 269 17.12 1.25 1.81
CA GLN A 269 16.86 2.57 1.19
C GLN A 269 17.39 3.73 2.04
N THR A 270 18.66 3.64 2.40
CA THR A 270 19.39 4.65 3.16
C THR A 270 19.72 5.88 2.29
N GLY A 271 20.12 6.97 2.93
CA GLY A 271 20.60 8.18 2.24
C GLY A 271 21.73 7.88 1.22
N PRO A 272 22.80 7.15 1.61
CA PRO A 272 23.85 6.73 0.68
C PRO A 272 23.37 5.87 -0.49
N PHE A 273 22.45 4.93 -0.25
CA PHE A 273 21.88 4.10 -1.31
C PHE A 273 21.12 4.94 -2.34
N LEU A 274 20.19 5.79 -1.88
CA LEU A 274 19.40 6.64 -2.79
C LEU A 274 20.25 7.68 -3.51
N ARG A 275 21.30 8.19 -2.85
CA ARG A 275 22.31 9.03 -3.52
C ARG A 275 22.96 8.27 -4.68
N LYS A 276 23.37 7.02 -4.46
CA LYS A 276 24.01 6.20 -5.48
C LYS A 276 23.08 5.91 -6.66
N VAL A 277 21.81 5.60 -6.38
CA VAL A 277 20.78 5.43 -7.42
C VAL A 277 20.63 6.71 -8.24
N TYR A 278 20.51 7.86 -7.58
CA TYR A 278 20.40 9.17 -8.23
C TYR A 278 21.62 9.51 -9.10
N GLU A 279 22.84 9.28 -8.62
CA GLU A 279 24.08 9.55 -9.37
C GLU A 279 24.19 8.66 -10.61
N LEU A 280 23.85 7.37 -10.51
CA LEU A 280 23.85 6.46 -11.66
C LEU A 280 22.81 6.84 -12.71
N LEU A 281 21.60 7.23 -12.28
CA LEU A 281 20.56 7.70 -13.17
C LEU A 281 20.92 9.03 -13.85
N ASN A 282 21.59 9.95 -13.17
CA ASN A 282 22.12 11.16 -13.80
C ASN A 282 23.20 10.84 -14.83
N SER A 283 24.10 9.90 -14.55
CA SER A 283 25.07 9.43 -15.55
C SER A 283 24.40 8.77 -16.76
N ALA A 284 23.29 8.06 -16.56
CA ALA A 284 22.45 7.54 -17.64
C ALA A 284 21.80 8.68 -18.43
N LEU A 285 21.33 9.73 -17.75
CA LEU A 285 20.69 10.90 -18.34
C LEU A 285 21.66 11.68 -19.25
N GLU A 286 22.92 11.81 -18.85
CA GLU A 286 24.00 12.41 -19.66
C GLU A 286 24.28 11.63 -20.94
N SER A 287 24.11 10.30 -20.89
CA SER A 287 24.31 9.43 -22.05
C SER A 287 23.14 9.52 -23.05
N ALA A 288 21.97 10.00 -22.61
CA ALA A 288 20.77 10.10 -23.44
C ALA A 288 20.67 11.49 -24.12
N PRO A 289 20.56 11.56 -25.47
CA PRO A 289 20.50 12.82 -26.19
C PRO A 289 19.35 13.75 -25.72
N PRO A 290 19.59 15.06 -25.51
CA PRO A 290 18.55 16.03 -25.19
C PRO A 290 17.36 15.97 -26.17
N GLY A 291 16.13 16.00 -25.65
CA GLY A 291 14.89 15.94 -26.45
C GLY A 291 14.54 14.56 -27.03
N SER A 292 15.39 13.54 -26.88
CA SER A 292 15.08 12.19 -27.34
C SER A 292 14.09 11.46 -26.42
N ASP A 293 13.34 10.51 -26.98
CA ASP A 293 12.49 9.63 -26.17
C ASP A 293 13.31 8.77 -25.19
N TYR A 294 14.57 8.44 -25.50
CA TYR A 294 15.49 7.78 -24.56
C TYR A 294 15.70 8.62 -23.31
N ARG A 295 15.91 9.92 -23.47
CA ARG A 295 16.09 10.83 -22.34
C ARG A 295 14.82 10.91 -21.49
N LEU A 296 13.64 11.06 -22.11
CA LEU A 296 12.37 11.08 -21.39
C LEU A 296 12.14 9.80 -20.55
N ARG A 297 12.60 8.64 -21.04
CA ARG A 297 12.51 7.37 -20.30
C ARG A 297 13.48 7.35 -19.11
N VAL A 298 14.70 7.88 -19.23
CA VAL A 298 15.60 8.02 -18.08
C VAL A 298 15.09 9.05 -17.06
N GLU A 299 14.53 10.17 -17.53
CA GLU A 299 13.88 11.17 -16.66
C GLU A 299 12.73 10.56 -15.87
N LYS A 300 11.94 9.67 -16.48
CA LYS A 300 10.90 8.90 -15.78
C LYS A 300 11.49 8.08 -14.62
N GLU A 301 12.63 7.43 -14.81
CA GLU A 301 13.30 6.64 -13.78
C GLU A 301 13.88 7.51 -12.65
N LEU A 302 14.22 8.78 -12.92
CA LEU A 302 14.66 9.74 -11.88
C LEU A 302 13.52 10.20 -10.96
N ILE A 303 12.27 10.26 -11.45
CA ILE A 303 11.12 10.75 -10.68
C ILE A 303 10.97 9.96 -9.37
N THR A 304 11.08 8.63 -9.41
CA THR A 304 10.89 7.74 -8.27
C THR A 304 11.86 7.99 -7.11
N PRO A 305 13.20 7.86 -7.28
CA PRO A 305 14.14 8.09 -6.20
C PRO A 305 14.11 9.55 -5.72
N ILE A 306 13.89 10.52 -6.61
CA ILE A 306 13.73 11.93 -6.21
C ILE A 306 12.51 12.08 -5.29
N ALA A 307 11.36 11.53 -5.66
CA ALA A 307 10.15 11.57 -4.83
C ALA A 307 10.36 10.91 -3.45
N VAL A 308 11.08 9.77 -3.42
CA VAL A 308 11.42 9.09 -2.16
C VAL A 308 12.28 9.99 -1.29
N ILE A 309 13.36 10.55 -1.80
CA ILE A 309 14.25 11.46 -1.06
C ILE A 309 13.48 12.70 -0.58
N LEU A 310 12.65 13.30 -1.44
CA LEU A 310 11.87 14.47 -1.09
C LEU A 310 10.83 14.19 0.00
N SER A 311 10.17 13.03 -0.05
CA SER A 311 9.20 12.62 0.96
C SER A 311 9.82 12.28 2.32
N GLN A 312 11.13 12.03 2.38
CA GLN A 312 11.88 11.61 3.56
C GLN A 312 13.05 12.58 3.82
N PRO A 313 12.77 13.84 4.22
CA PRO A 313 13.77 14.90 4.30
C PRO A 313 14.92 14.64 5.29
N TYR A 314 14.80 13.62 6.13
CA TYR A 314 15.81 13.19 7.09
C TYR A 314 16.81 12.17 6.53
N LEU A 315 16.63 11.70 5.30
CA LEU A 315 17.63 10.86 4.65
C LEU A 315 18.88 11.67 4.34
N GLN A 316 20.02 11.23 4.87
CA GLN A 316 21.31 11.87 4.68
C GLN A 316 21.90 11.50 3.31
N THR A 317 21.31 12.01 2.23
CA THR A 317 21.82 11.80 0.87
C THR A 317 22.99 12.73 0.54
N GLY A 318 23.02 13.92 1.14
CA GLY A 318 23.95 15.00 0.79
C GLY A 318 23.66 15.66 -0.56
N LEU A 319 22.48 15.42 -1.15
CA LEU A 319 22.02 16.05 -2.39
C LEU A 319 21.32 17.39 -2.08
N ASP A 320 21.44 18.36 -2.98
CA ASP A 320 20.74 19.64 -2.86
C ASP A 320 19.23 19.45 -3.06
N ARG A 321 18.45 19.72 -2.02
CA ARG A 321 17.00 19.58 -2.03
C ARG A 321 16.33 20.53 -3.03
N GLU A 322 16.82 21.76 -3.17
CA GLU A 322 16.22 22.73 -4.09
C GLU A 322 16.42 22.29 -5.54
N GLN A 323 17.59 21.71 -5.85
CA GLN A 323 17.82 21.06 -7.12
C GLN A 323 16.85 19.89 -7.35
N LEU A 324 16.71 18.99 -6.37
CA LEU A 324 15.80 17.84 -6.48
C LEU A 324 14.34 18.26 -6.70
N LEU A 325 13.88 19.34 -6.04
CA LEU A 325 12.54 19.90 -6.24
C LEU A 325 12.34 20.42 -7.67
N ARG A 326 13.33 21.12 -8.22
CA ARG A 326 13.29 21.61 -9.62
C ARG A 326 13.26 20.44 -10.61
N GLU A 327 14.14 19.46 -10.43
CA GLU A 327 14.21 18.25 -11.26
C GLU A 327 12.91 17.45 -11.20
N TYR A 328 12.38 17.20 -10.00
CA TYR A 328 11.10 16.50 -9.82
C TYR A 328 9.97 17.16 -10.62
N ARG A 329 9.84 18.48 -10.47
CA ARG A 329 8.84 19.29 -11.18
C ARG A 329 9.06 19.19 -12.69
N GLN A 330 10.29 19.41 -13.15
CA GLN A 330 10.63 19.35 -14.57
C GLN A 330 10.27 18.00 -15.19
N TYR A 331 10.74 16.89 -14.60
CA TYR A 331 10.54 15.55 -15.17
C TYR A 331 9.06 15.11 -15.13
N ARG A 332 8.34 15.44 -14.05
CA ARG A 332 6.89 15.19 -13.98
C ARG A 332 6.13 16.00 -15.04
N THR A 333 6.45 17.29 -15.21
CA THR A 333 5.83 18.15 -16.24
C THR A 333 6.11 17.62 -17.63
N ALA A 334 7.38 17.31 -17.97
CA ALA A 334 7.74 16.79 -19.29
C ALA A 334 6.98 15.50 -19.64
N ARG A 335 6.81 14.61 -18.66
CA ARG A 335 6.04 13.37 -18.82
C ARG A 335 4.55 13.64 -19.06
N ILE A 336 3.93 14.50 -18.25
CA ILE A 336 2.52 14.89 -18.43
C ILE A 336 2.32 15.51 -19.81
N GLU A 337 3.20 16.42 -20.23
CA GLU A 337 3.06 17.10 -21.51
C GLU A 337 3.21 16.16 -22.71
N LYS A 338 4.10 15.17 -22.62
CA LYS A 338 4.35 14.20 -23.69
C LYS A 338 3.26 13.12 -23.80
N TYR A 339 2.80 12.57 -22.67
CA TYR A 339 2.02 11.33 -22.67
C TYR A 339 0.58 11.47 -22.20
N ALA A 340 0.22 12.54 -21.48
CA ALA A 340 -1.13 12.64 -20.94
C ALA A 340 -2.15 13.00 -22.03
N ASP A 341 -3.34 12.41 -21.92
CA ASP A 341 -4.49 12.82 -22.70
C ASP A 341 -4.77 14.32 -22.48
N PRO A 342 -5.02 15.12 -23.54
CA PRO A 342 -5.32 16.55 -23.43
C PRO A 342 -6.40 16.89 -22.38
N ALA A 343 -7.43 16.05 -22.23
CA ALA A 343 -8.51 16.24 -21.26
C ALA A 343 -8.04 16.08 -19.80
N GLN A 344 -6.96 15.33 -19.56
CA GLN A 344 -6.45 15.02 -18.21
C GLN A 344 -5.34 15.97 -17.76
N LYS A 345 -4.60 16.59 -18.70
CA LYS A 345 -3.42 17.43 -18.43
C LYS A 345 -3.62 18.45 -17.31
N LYS A 346 -4.72 19.21 -17.35
CA LYS A 346 -5.01 20.25 -16.35
C LYS A 346 -5.07 19.69 -14.93
N ASN A 347 -5.70 18.53 -14.75
CA ASN A 347 -5.84 17.91 -13.43
C ASN A 347 -4.49 17.33 -12.97
N LEU A 348 -3.75 16.67 -13.86
CA LEU A 348 -2.43 16.11 -13.55
C LEU A 348 -1.41 17.19 -13.14
N LEU A 349 -1.42 18.34 -13.80
CA LEU A 349 -0.58 19.49 -13.43
C LEU A 349 -0.98 20.05 -12.06
N LYS A 350 -2.28 20.11 -11.75
CA LYS A 350 -2.77 20.51 -10.42
C LYS A 350 -2.32 19.53 -9.34
N ASP A 351 -2.35 18.22 -9.62
CA ASP A 351 -1.89 17.19 -8.68
C ASP A 351 -0.37 17.29 -8.46
N LEU A 352 0.40 17.58 -9.51
CA LEU A 352 1.83 17.87 -9.39
C LEU A 352 2.12 19.07 -8.48
N GLU A 353 1.35 20.15 -8.56
CA GLU A 353 1.49 21.28 -7.63
C GLU A 353 1.20 20.87 -6.17
N SER A 354 0.21 19.99 -5.96
CA SER A 354 -0.08 19.45 -4.63
C SER A 354 1.10 18.65 -4.08
N ASP A 355 1.72 17.80 -4.89
CA ASP A 355 2.91 17.05 -4.51
C ASP A 355 4.09 17.97 -4.22
N PHE A 356 4.32 18.98 -5.06
CA PHE A 356 5.39 19.95 -4.86
C PHE A 356 5.25 20.70 -3.54
N MET A 357 4.03 21.18 -3.21
CA MET A 357 3.78 21.85 -1.92
C MET A 357 4.10 20.95 -0.72
N LYS A 358 3.78 19.65 -0.81
CA LYS A 358 4.11 18.67 0.24
C LYS A 358 5.62 18.45 0.34
N TYR A 359 6.30 18.33 -0.80
CA TYR A 359 7.74 18.09 -0.86
C TYR A 359 8.59 19.32 -0.55
N SER A 360 8.13 20.53 -0.82
CA SER A 360 8.86 21.75 -0.42
C SER A 360 8.86 21.96 1.09
N PHE A 361 7.89 21.36 1.80
CA PHE A 361 7.78 21.50 3.24
C PHE A 361 8.78 20.60 3.98
N VAL A 362 9.68 21.20 4.77
CA VAL A 362 10.67 20.50 5.59
C VAL A 362 10.53 20.90 7.04
N MET A 363 10.21 19.92 7.89
CA MET A 363 10.34 20.08 9.34
C MET A 363 11.71 19.59 9.79
N LYS A 364 12.37 20.38 10.64
CA LYS A 364 13.57 19.93 11.35
C LYS A 364 13.16 18.94 12.45
N ILE A 365 13.89 17.82 12.55
CA ILE A 365 13.77 16.90 13.68
C ILE A 365 14.24 17.64 14.95
N PRO A 366 13.41 17.74 16.01
CA PRO A 366 13.82 18.37 17.26
C PRO A 366 15.00 17.64 17.90
N GLU A 367 15.89 18.37 18.57
CA GLU A 367 17.17 17.85 19.10
C GLU A 367 17.03 16.54 19.87
N GLN A 368 16.05 16.48 20.77
CA GLN A 368 15.78 15.32 21.63
C GLN A 368 15.38 14.05 20.87
N PHE A 369 15.00 14.14 19.58
CA PHE A 369 14.61 13.00 18.74
C PHE A 369 15.64 12.65 17.66
N LYS A 370 16.75 13.40 17.55
CA LYS A 370 17.78 13.15 16.51
C LYS A 370 18.48 11.80 16.63
N HIS A 371 18.41 11.15 17.79
CA HIS A 371 18.98 9.83 18.01
C HIS A 371 18.18 8.70 17.34
N TYR A 372 16.92 8.93 16.94
CA TYR A 372 16.15 7.93 16.21
C TYR A 372 16.60 7.86 14.74
N PRO A 373 16.78 6.65 14.20
CA PRO A 373 16.96 6.46 12.77
C PRO A 373 15.82 7.07 11.94
N ALA A 374 16.15 7.55 10.75
CA ALA A 374 15.22 8.12 9.78
C ALA A 374 13.96 7.26 9.53
N ASP A 375 14.14 5.95 9.40
CA ASP A 375 13.08 4.97 9.17
C ASP A 375 12.19 4.74 10.41
N ARG A 376 12.67 5.09 11.61
CA ARG A 376 11.98 4.92 12.90
C ARG A 376 11.40 6.19 13.50
N ILE A 377 11.42 7.30 12.76
CA ILE A 377 10.78 8.56 13.17
C ILE A 377 9.80 9.06 12.10
N ARG A 378 8.61 9.49 12.51
CA ARG A 378 7.64 10.20 11.66
C ARG A 378 7.17 11.45 12.35
N MET A 379 6.83 12.48 11.57
CA MET A 379 6.42 13.78 12.09
C MET A 379 5.19 14.31 11.35
N ALA A 380 4.31 15.00 12.07
CA ALA A 380 3.20 15.77 11.52
C ALA A 380 3.18 17.18 12.13
N ALA A 381 2.99 18.20 11.29
CA ALA A 381 2.64 19.57 11.67
C ALA A 381 1.85 20.20 10.51
N PHE A 382 1.46 21.47 10.60
CA PHE A 382 1.01 22.22 9.42
C PHE A 382 2.05 22.14 8.29
N PRO A 383 1.69 21.94 7.00
CA PRO A 383 0.34 21.90 6.42
C PRO A 383 -0.37 20.54 6.49
N ASN A 384 0.20 19.53 7.14
CA ASN A 384 -0.43 18.21 7.30
C ASN A 384 -1.62 18.22 8.27
N PHE A 385 -1.82 19.32 9.03
CA PHE A 385 -3.02 19.53 9.84
C PHE A 385 -4.12 20.21 9.01
N LEU A 386 -5.27 19.53 8.89
CA LEU A 386 -6.46 20.08 8.18
C LEU A 386 -6.97 21.40 8.78
N LYS A 387 -6.73 21.63 10.07
CA LYS A 387 -7.06 22.87 10.78
C LYS A 387 -5.80 23.42 11.42
N SER A 388 -5.56 24.71 11.21
CA SER A 388 -4.49 25.45 11.87
C SER A 388 -4.80 26.94 11.86
N GLU A 389 -4.18 27.67 12.76
CA GLU A 389 -4.21 29.12 12.87
C GLU A 389 -2.78 29.68 13.07
N PRO A 390 -2.54 30.96 12.79
CA PRO A 390 -1.24 31.59 13.04
C PRO A 390 -0.83 31.48 14.51
N ASP A 391 0.40 31.03 14.74
CA ASP A 391 1.01 30.99 16.06
C ASP A 391 2.53 31.21 15.89
N PRO A 392 3.07 32.38 16.25
CA PRO A 392 4.48 32.70 16.03
C PRO A 392 5.44 31.86 16.90
N ASP A 393 4.94 31.23 17.97
CA ASP A 393 5.77 30.36 18.82
C ASP A 393 5.87 28.93 18.25
N SER A 394 5.03 28.58 17.27
CA SER A 394 5.08 27.28 16.58
C SER A 394 6.27 27.21 15.63
N VAL A 395 6.88 26.04 15.54
CA VAL A 395 7.97 25.74 14.59
C VAL A 395 7.59 25.96 13.12
N THR A 396 6.30 25.98 12.79
CA THR A 396 5.78 26.21 11.42
C THR A 396 5.12 27.57 11.26
N GLY A 397 5.14 28.42 12.31
CA GLY A 397 4.35 29.65 12.38
C GLY A 397 2.84 29.44 12.49
N ARG A 398 2.40 28.18 12.61
CA ARG A 398 0.98 27.80 12.71
C ARG A 398 0.78 26.62 13.66
N ALA A 399 -0.36 26.59 14.35
CA ALA A 399 -0.71 25.50 15.26
C ALA A 399 -2.19 25.15 15.16
N PHE A 400 -2.56 23.93 15.58
CA PHE A 400 -3.94 23.59 15.81
C PHE A 400 -4.33 24.12 17.19
N GLY A 401 -5.05 25.23 17.22
CA GLY A 401 -5.62 25.81 18.42
C GLY A 401 -6.97 25.22 18.84
N SER A 402 -7.21 25.11 20.14
CA SER A 402 -8.54 24.88 20.70
C SER A 402 -9.48 26.03 20.31
N PRO A 403 -10.80 25.81 20.20
CA PRO A 403 -11.75 26.91 20.00
C PRO A 403 -11.55 28.06 21.00
N GLU A 404 -11.73 29.29 20.54
CA GLU A 404 -11.74 30.46 21.42
C GLU A 404 -12.91 30.40 22.41
N GLU A 405 -12.68 30.91 23.61
CA GLU A 405 -13.70 31.12 24.62
C GLU A 405 -14.65 32.24 24.15
N LYS A 406 -15.83 31.90 23.63
CA LYS A 406 -16.90 32.89 23.38
C LYS A 406 -17.93 32.87 24.52
N PRO A 407 -18.66 33.97 24.76
CA PRO A 407 -19.63 34.09 25.87
C PRO A 407 -20.68 32.97 25.93
N ASN A 408 -21.05 32.40 24.78
CA ASN A 408 -22.03 31.31 24.67
C ASN A 408 -21.42 29.89 24.77
N TYR A 409 -20.09 29.78 24.88
CA TYR A 409 -19.34 28.52 25.02
C TYR A 409 -19.00 28.17 26.48
N GLN A 410 -19.75 28.68 27.46
CA GLN A 410 -19.57 28.34 28.88
C GLN A 410 -19.57 26.81 29.13
N HIS A 411 -20.19 26.03 28.24
CA HIS A 411 -20.21 24.57 28.32
C HIS A 411 -18.84 23.88 28.09
N ILE A 412 -17.87 24.58 27.48
CA ILE A 412 -16.49 24.07 27.31
C ILE A 412 -15.74 23.99 28.65
N MET A 413 -16.20 24.75 29.66
CA MET A 413 -15.63 24.78 31.01
C MET A 413 -16.66 24.37 32.08
N LYS A 414 -17.80 23.77 31.70
CA LYS A 414 -18.82 23.30 32.65
C LYS A 414 -18.48 21.91 33.20
N LYS A 415 -18.87 21.74 34.46
CA LYS A 415 -18.64 20.60 35.34
C LYS A 415 -19.34 19.33 34.81
N GLN A 416 -18.66 18.53 33.99
CA GLN A 416 -19.04 17.13 33.76
C GLN A 416 -17.90 16.22 34.22
N ALA A 417 -18.22 15.39 35.22
CA ALA A 417 -17.43 14.24 35.71
C ALA A 417 -15.94 14.48 36.04
N GLY A 418 -15.66 15.27 37.08
CA GLY A 418 -14.49 14.99 37.95
C GLY A 418 -13.16 15.69 37.65
N GLY A 419 -13.16 16.91 37.10
CA GLY A 419 -11.97 17.78 37.10
C GLY A 419 -12.11 18.95 36.13
N TYR A 420 -11.67 20.14 36.55
CA TYR A 420 -11.61 21.31 35.68
C TYR A 420 -10.48 21.13 34.64
N PHE A 421 -10.72 21.64 33.42
CA PHE A 421 -9.72 21.88 32.36
C PHE A 421 -9.33 20.69 31.45
N PRO A 422 -9.70 20.68 30.15
CA PRO A 422 -9.36 19.60 29.21
C PRO A 422 -7.91 19.65 28.74
N VAL A 423 -6.97 19.36 29.64
CA VAL A 423 -5.56 19.14 29.31
C VAL A 423 -5.32 17.69 28.86
N SER A 424 -6.29 17.13 28.16
CA SER A 424 -6.29 15.74 27.72
C SER A 424 -6.26 15.63 26.21
N PHE A 425 -5.42 14.70 25.77
CA PHE A 425 -5.34 14.21 24.41
C PHE A 425 -5.61 12.71 24.42
N GLY A 426 -5.86 12.15 23.25
CA GLY A 426 -5.89 10.71 23.13
C GLY A 426 -5.75 10.26 21.70
N LEU A 427 -5.62 8.96 21.55
CA LEU A 427 -5.62 8.27 20.27
C LEU A 427 -6.84 7.37 20.26
N TYR A 428 -7.58 7.36 19.17
CA TYR A 428 -8.78 6.57 19.04
C TYR A 428 -8.94 6.07 17.61
N ASP A 429 -9.40 4.84 17.47
CA ASP A 429 -9.68 4.20 16.19
C ASP A 429 -11.17 3.90 16.07
N ASN A 430 -11.81 4.42 15.03
CA ASN A 430 -13.25 4.26 14.84
C ASN A 430 -13.66 2.82 14.51
N ASP A 431 -12.78 2.01 13.93
CA ASP A 431 -13.12 0.66 13.48
C ASP A 431 -13.04 -0.33 14.65
N THR A 432 -11.94 -0.29 15.41
CA THR A 432 -11.73 -1.17 16.57
C THR A 432 -12.40 -0.66 17.85
N ARG A 433 -12.79 0.62 17.87
CA ARG A 433 -13.28 1.34 19.07
C ARG A 433 -12.31 1.33 20.25
N LYS A 434 -11.01 1.11 19.99
CA LYS A 434 -9.94 1.13 21.00
C LYS A 434 -9.23 2.48 21.01
N GLY A 435 -8.82 2.92 22.18
CA GLY A 435 -8.10 4.18 22.34
C GLY A 435 -7.30 4.25 23.62
N ILE A 436 -6.38 5.22 23.67
CA ILE A 436 -5.69 5.62 24.89
C ILE A 436 -5.98 7.09 25.18
N THR A 437 -6.10 7.43 26.46
CA THR A 437 -6.24 8.82 26.92
C THR A 437 -4.99 9.23 27.67
N PHE A 438 -4.40 10.34 27.24
CA PHE A 438 -3.30 11.00 27.90
C PHE A 438 -3.84 12.25 28.60
N ARG A 439 -3.63 12.35 29.91
CA ARG A 439 -3.94 13.55 30.70
C ARG A 439 -2.62 14.19 31.13
N MET A 440 -2.42 15.46 30.76
CA MET A 440 -1.27 16.23 31.22
C MET A 440 -1.43 16.47 32.74
N LYS A 441 -0.44 16.04 33.52
CA LYS A 441 -0.44 16.20 34.98
C LYS A 441 0.24 17.49 35.44
N ASN A 442 1.32 17.87 34.75
CA ASN A 442 2.12 19.05 35.08
C ASN A 442 2.10 19.99 33.88
N ILE A 443 1.48 21.16 34.06
CA ILE A 443 1.40 22.20 33.03
C ILE A 443 2.53 23.21 33.28
N PRO A 444 3.49 23.35 32.37
CA PRO A 444 4.51 24.39 32.43
C PRO A 444 3.90 25.78 32.54
N GLN A 445 4.49 26.62 33.39
CA GLN A 445 3.97 27.96 33.70
C GLN A 445 4.58 29.06 32.81
N ASP A 446 5.24 28.67 31.71
CA ASP A 446 5.96 29.59 30.82
C ASP A 446 5.20 29.92 29.53
N GLU A 447 4.03 29.31 29.33
CA GLU A 447 3.21 29.45 28.12
C GLU A 447 3.98 29.12 26.82
N LYS A 448 4.92 28.15 26.87
CA LYS A 448 5.68 27.67 25.70
C LYS A 448 5.23 26.29 25.25
N TYR A 449 5.74 25.86 24.09
CA TYR A 449 5.57 24.48 23.61
C TYR A 449 6.47 23.52 24.39
N HIS A 450 5.87 22.44 24.89
CA HIS A 450 6.57 21.36 25.59
C HIS A 450 6.19 20.00 25.01
N TRP A 451 7.12 19.06 25.06
CA TRP A 451 6.91 17.71 24.56
C TRP A 451 6.31 16.79 25.61
N TYR A 452 5.27 16.06 25.22
CA TYR A 452 4.58 15.10 26.06
C TYR A 452 4.56 13.72 25.40
N LYS A 453 5.04 12.70 26.13
CA LYS A 453 4.95 11.30 25.72
C LYS A 453 3.56 10.76 26.03
N MET A 454 2.80 10.40 25.00
CA MET A 454 1.44 9.84 25.16
C MET A 454 1.45 8.33 25.46
N GLY A 455 2.45 7.60 24.95
CA GLY A 455 2.56 6.14 25.09
C GLY A 455 2.57 5.40 23.76
N LYS A 456 2.55 4.07 23.82
CA LYS A 456 2.48 3.21 22.63
C LYS A 456 1.03 3.03 22.18
N TYR A 457 0.80 3.10 20.87
CA TYR A 457 -0.52 2.89 20.27
C TYR A 457 -0.40 2.24 18.90
N GLU A 458 -1.34 1.34 18.59
CA GLU A 458 -1.46 0.71 17.30
C GLU A 458 -2.40 1.53 16.42
N ILE A 459 -1.85 2.10 15.34
CA ILE A 459 -2.63 2.89 14.38
C ILE A 459 -3.45 1.93 13.51
N GLY A 460 -4.74 2.22 13.37
CA GLY A 460 -5.66 1.65 12.39
C GLY A 460 -6.05 2.64 11.29
N ARG A 461 -6.79 2.17 10.27
CA ARG A 461 -7.16 2.95 9.09
C ARG A 461 -7.96 4.21 9.42
N ARG A 462 -8.77 4.16 10.49
CA ARG A 462 -9.59 5.28 10.95
C ARG A 462 -9.15 5.80 12.31
N SER A 463 -7.85 5.66 12.59
CA SER A 463 -7.23 6.23 13.77
C SER A 463 -7.04 7.73 13.64
N PHE A 464 -7.23 8.43 14.75
CA PHE A 464 -6.97 9.84 14.86
C PHE A 464 -6.47 10.19 16.27
N LEU A 465 -5.67 11.23 16.33
CA LEU A 465 -5.40 11.94 17.57
C LEU A 465 -6.53 12.90 17.84
N TRP A 466 -7.06 12.88 19.06
CA TRP A 466 -8.00 13.86 19.55
C TRP A 466 -7.41 14.70 20.68
N GLY A 467 -7.89 15.92 20.83
CA GLY A 467 -7.54 16.82 21.91
C GLY A 467 -8.71 17.74 22.26
N PHE A 468 -8.65 18.35 23.44
CA PHE A 468 -9.61 19.35 23.90
C PHE A 468 -11.08 18.89 23.76
N PHE A 469 -11.45 17.83 24.50
CA PHE A 469 -12.79 17.23 24.45
C PHE A 469 -13.26 16.88 23.02
N TRP A 470 -12.42 16.17 22.25
CA TRP A 470 -12.74 15.77 20.87
C TRP A 470 -13.02 16.94 19.92
N ARG A 471 -12.57 18.17 20.23
CA ARG A 471 -12.71 19.31 19.32
C ARG A 471 -11.50 19.47 18.40
N MET A 472 -10.35 18.93 18.81
CA MET A 472 -9.17 18.80 17.97
C MET A 472 -9.12 17.38 17.40
N HIS A 473 -8.92 17.26 16.08
CA HIS A 473 -8.81 15.97 15.40
C HIS A 473 -7.70 16.02 14.36
N VAL A 474 -6.68 15.17 14.53
CA VAL A 474 -5.63 14.95 13.53
C VAL A 474 -5.73 13.50 13.06
N PHE A 475 -6.12 13.29 11.82
CA PHE A 475 -6.21 11.95 11.24
C PHE A 475 -4.82 11.33 11.12
N LEU A 476 -4.70 10.08 11.55
CA LEU A 476 -3.45 9.32 11.57
C LEU A 476 -3.37 8.31 10.43
N GLU A 477 -4.36 8.28 9.53
CA GLU A 477 -4.32 7.51 8.28
C GLU A 477 -2.99 7.66 7.53
N PRO A 478 -2.35 8.85 7.47
CA PRO A 478 -1.04 8.95 6.82
C PRO A 478 0.05 8.09 7.45
N PHE A 479 -0.05 7.72 8.72
CA PHE A 479 0.93 6.87 9.40
C PHE A 479 0.51 5.40 9.47
N TRP A 480 -0.69 5.08 8.98
CA TRP A 480 -1.21 3.74 8.91
C TRP A 480 -0.71 3.02 7.65
N ALA A 481 -0.43 1.73 7.80
CA ALA A 481 -0.27 0.82 6.69
C ALA A 481 -1.16 -0.40 6.86
N GLN A 482 -1.54 -1.04 5.75
CA GLN A 482 -2.25 -2.30 5.80
C GLN A 482 -1.26 -3.41 6.22
N ALA A 483 -1.26 -3.70 7.52
CA ALA A 483 -0.43 -4.71 8.15
C ALA A 483 -1.19 -6.04 8.30
N ASP A 484 -1.98 -6.41 7.29
CA ASP A 484 -2.81 -7.61 7.38
C ASP A 484 -1.93 -8.86 7.49
N GLY A 485 -1.80 -9.43 8.69
CA GLY A 485 -0.93 -10.58 8.97
C GLY A 485 0.49 -10.23 9.43
N VAL A 486 0.83 -8.95 9.61
CA VAL A 486 2.15 -8.50 10.10
C VAL A 486 2.00 -7.91 11.50
N GLU A 487 2.50 -8.62 12.51
CA GLU A 487 2.37 -8.17 13.90
C GLU A 487 3.11 -6.86 14.19
N LYS A 488 2.49 -5.98 14.99
CA LYS A 488 3.07 -4.75 15.56
C LYS A 488 3.56 -3.71 14.55
N TYR A 489 3.24 -3.87 13.26
CA TYR A 489 3.72 -2.99 12.21
C TYR A 489 3.30 -1.52 12.41
N ASN A 490 2.05 -1.30 12.85
CA ASN A 490 1.49 0.02 13.09
C ASN A 490 1.62 0.49 14.55
N VAL A 491 2.44 -0.18 15.36
CA VAL A 491 2.65 0.22 16.76
C VAL A 491 3.75 1.27 16.83
N TRP A 492 3.41 2.45 17.35
CA TRP A 492 4.32 3.59 17.49
C TRP A 492 4.26 4.16 18.90
N THR A 493 5.37 4.71 19.38
CA THR A 493 5.38 5.59 20.55
C THR A 493 5.02 7.00 20.11
N PHE A 494 3.97 7.57 20.68
CA PHE A 494 3.48 8.90 20.32
C PHE A 494 4.00 10.00 21.26
N TRP A 495 4.38 11.10 20.65
CA TRP A 495 4.77 12.35 21.29
C TRP A 495 4.00 13.51 20.67
N ILE A 496 3.60 14.48 21.49
CA ILE A 496 2.96 15.72 21.04
C ILE A 496 3.68 16.92 21.62
N SER A 497 3.76 18.00 20.85
CA SER A 497 4.25 19.29 21.31
C SER A 497 3.06 20.21 21.53
N VAL A 498 2.87 20.65 22.78
CA VAL A 498 1.68 21.38 23.22
C VAL A 498 2.05 22.63 23.98
N LYS A 499 1.40 23.74 23.63
CA LYS A 499 1.42 25.02 24.35
C LYS A 499 0.06 25.27 25.00
N ILE A 500 0.05 25.72 26.24
CA ILE A 500 -1.17 26.05 26.98
C ILE A 500 -1.03 27.49 27.47
N THR A 501 -2.07 28.30 27.26
CA THR A 501 -2.11 29.70 27.69
C THR A 501 -3.36 29.98 28.49
N GLY A 502 -3.32 31.04 29.29
CA GLY A 502 -4.49 31.58 29.96
C GLY A 502 -4.53 31.36 31.47
N PRO A 503 -5.24 32.25 32.20
CA PRO A 503 -5.26 32.28 33.65
C PRO A 503 -5.83 31.02 34.30
N ALA A 504 -6.57 30.20 33.54
CA ALA A 504 -7.04 28.90 34.00
C ALA A 504 -5.91 27.87 34.20
N TYR A 505 -4.78 28.03 33.52
CA TYR A 505 -3.70 27.04 33.46
C TYR A 505 -2.36 27.58 33.96
N VAL A 506 -2.12 28.88 33.73
CA VAL A 506 -0.84 29.54 34.03
C VAL A 506 -1.07 30.71 34.96
N LYS A 507 -0.35 30.71 36.09
CA LYS A 507 -0.45 31.75 37.11
C LYS A 507 -0.12 33.12 36.50
N ASN A 508 -1.00 34.10 36.74
CA ASN A 508 -0.88 35.48 36.27
C ASN A 508 -0.88 35.66 34.73
N SER A 509 -1.30 34.67 33.95
CA SER A 509 -1.43 34.82 32.51
C SER A 509 -2.48 35.88 32.15
N THR A 510 -2.14 36.76 31.22
CA THR A 510 -3.06 37.73 30.59
C THR A 510 -3.61 37.25 29.25
N LYS A 511 -3.13 36.12 28.73
CA LYS A 511 -3.61 35.53 27.47
C LYS A 511 -4.97 34.84 27.65
N PRO A 512 -5.71 34.59 26.55
CA PRO A 512 -6.90 33.76 26.60
C PRO A 512 -6.60 32.30 26.98
N ASN A 513 -7.59 31.62 27.57
CA ASN A 513 -7.54 30.19 27.88
C ASN A 513 -7.54 29.35 26.59
N ARG A 514 -6.38 28.79 26.23
CA ARG A 514 -6.20 28.09 24.96
C ARG A 514 -5.22 26.93 25.10
N ILE A 515 -5.41 25.91 24.27
CA ILE A 515 -4.47 24.79 24.08
C ILE A 515 -4.09 24.75 22.60
N PHE A 516 -2.81 24.59 22.31
CA PHE A 516 -2.28 24.54 20.95
C PHE A 516 -1.45 23.28 20.77
N LEU A 517 -1.62 22.61 19.63
CA LEU A 517 -0.80 21.50 19.16
C LEU A 517 -0.08 21.94 17.89
N ASP A 518 1.25 22.01 17.91
CA ASP A 518 2.04 22.38 16.73
C ASP A 518 2.66 21.17 16.03
N GLN A 519 3.04 20.12 16.78
CA GLN A 519 3.69 18.94 16.22
C GLN A 519 3.24 17.62 16.87
N ILE A 520 3.25 16.55 16.06
CA ILE A 520 3.14 15.16 16.49
C ILE A 520 4.40 14.43 16.02
N ILE A 521 5.02 13.63 16.88
CA ILE A 521 6.16 12.77 16.54
C ILE A 521 5.83 11.33 16.93
N LEU A 522 6.07 10.41 16.00
CA LEU A 522 5.95 8.97 16.21
C LEU A 522 7.36 8.38 16.17
N THR A 523 7.71 7.59 17.19
CA THR A 523 9.00 6.92 17.27
C THR A 523 8.86 5.41 17.44
N LYS A 524 9.83 4.66 16.93
CA LYS A 524 10.03 3.24 17.21
C LYS A 524 11.40 3.04 17.85
N ASP A 525 11.39 2.37 18.99
CA ASP A 525 12.62 1.94 19.67
C ASP A 525 13.26 0.76 18.91
#